data_AF-A0A7S3GNR2-F1
#
_entry.id   AF-A0A7S3GNR2-F1
#
_cell.length_a   1.000
_cell.length_b   1.000
_cell.length_c   1.000
_cell.angle_alpha   90.00
_cell.angle_beta   90.00
_cell.angle_gamma   90.00
#
_symmetry.space_group_name_H-M   'P 1'
#
loop_
_entity.id
_entity.type
_entity.pdbx_description
1 polymer ?
#
loop_
_entity_poly.entity_id
_entity_poly.type
_entity_poly.pdbx_seq_one_letter_code
_entity_poly.pdbx_strand_id
1 'polypeptide(L)'
;LNRAWFEEIQPLLVESLEIMRSFVPPHIFQCSEVSLVEDDGYTKALAKRIIAKKCLWLVRVSTSDIERMHVVELSGRFNPEAQGLDLVETAAIFAVLPAKFTNDSDRKKTRWRAGVEQSLKTMYAQNKAGSLAGPKKRNLVYKNQLPKYAGRDTLHEMSGVKKGDIYGPRTSFLTLGRVENSSEKSVSGAGSSISAGGETGWMGGAFSRSNKSKPLLTAIHEESDSAASSRAASVDQPSLSVAPAVVKVNKLNNQAFANELNAKLARGALRSPVGKPLARGFADELNAKLRRPPPQSMDEDEML
;
A
#
# COMPACT_ATOMS: atom_id res chain seq x y z
N LEU A 1 10.10 -17.30 -1.86
CA LEU A 1 8.63 -17.06 -1.81
C LEU A 1 7.94 -18.39 -1.96
N ASN A 2 7.03 -18.73 -1.05
CA ASN A 2 6.26 -19.97 -1.16
C ASN A 2 5.26 -19.83 -2.32
N ARG A 3 5.56 -20.48 -3.44
CA ARG A 3 4.81 -20.35 -4.70
C ARG A 3 3.32 -20.67 -4.52
N ALA A 4 3.02 -21.71 -3.74
CA ALA A 4 1.64 -22.13 -3.47
C ALA A 4 0.82 -21.03 -2.77
N TRP A 5 1.40 -20.33 -1.79
CA TRP A 5 0.71 -19.24 -1.10
C TRP A 5 0.43 -18.06 -2.04
N PHE A 6 1.36 -17.75 -2.94
CA PHE A 6 1.18 -16.67 -3.91
C PHE A 6 0.05 -16.98 -4.91
N GLU A 7 0.02 -18.20 -5.43
CA GLU A 7 -1.05 -18.68 -6.33
C GLU A 7 -2.43 -18.62 -5.64
N GLU A 8 -2.49 -18.96 -4.35
CA GLU A 8 -3.72 -18.91 -3.56
C GLU A 8 -4.24 -17.47 -3.36
N ILE A 9 -3.35 -16.52 -3.05
CA ILE A 9 -3.74 -15.15 -2.72
C ILE A 9 -3.89 -14.26 -3.96
N GLN A 10 -3.39 -14.69 -5.12
CA GLN A 10 -3.38 -13.90 -6.35
C GLN A 10 -4.76 -13.29 -6.71
N PRO A 11 -5.90 -14.01 -6.62
CA PRO A 11 -7.21 -13.42 -6.90
C PRO A 11 -7.54 -12.25 -5.96
N LEU A 12 -7.23 -12.38 -4.67
CA LEU A 12 -7.43 -11.32 -3.68
C LEU A 12 -6.58 -10.09 -4.01
N LEU A 13 -5.33 -10.29 -4.45
CA LEU A 13 -4.44 -9.19 -4.81
C LEU A 13 -4.99 -8.37 -5.99
N VAL A 14 -5.44 -9.05 -7.05
CA VAL A 14 -6.00 -8.42 -8.25
C VAL A 14 -7.28 -7.66 -7.91
N GLU A 15 -8.22 -8.31 -7.24
CA GLU A 15 -9.48 -7.68 -6.82
C GLU A 15 -9.24 -6.48 -5.90
N SER A 16 -8.36 -6.63 -4.91
CA SER A 16 -8.05 -5.55 -3.98
C SER A 16 -7.40 -4.36 -4.69
N LEU A 17 -6.51 -4.60 -5.65
CA LEU A 17 -5.89 -3.54 -6.44
C LEU A 17 -6.92 -2.77 -7.28
N GLU A 18 -7.81 -3.49 -7.97
CA GLU A 18 -8.88 -2.89 -8.77
C GLU A 18 -9.81 -2.04 -7.90
N ILE A 19 -10.28 -2.60 -6.78
CA ILE A 19 -11.11 -1.90 -5.80
C ILE A 19 -10.39 -0.63 -5.33
N MET A 20 -9.14 -0.72 -4.92
CA MET A 20 -8.43 0.43 -4.36
C MET A 20 -8.14 1.51 -5.41
N ARG A 21 -7.80 1.14 -6.65
CA ARG A 21 -7.68 2.12 -7.75
C ARG A 21 -9.01 2.81 -8.02
N SER A 22 -10.13 2.12 -7.87
CA SER A 22 -11.45 2.74 -8.09
C SER A 22 -11.80 3.85 -7.09
N PHE A 23 -11.14 3.87 -5.92
CA PHE A 23 -11.27 4.92 -4.89
C PHE A 23 -10.12 5.92 -4.87
N VAL A 24 -8.90 5.53 -5.29
CA VAL A 24 -7.75 6.44 -5.28
C VAL A 24 -7.65 7.13 -6.64
N PRO A 25 -7.74 8.47 -6.73
CA PRO A 25 -7.65 9.18 -8.00
C PRO A 25 -6.29 9.02 -8.68
N PRO A 26 -6.23 9.04 -10.02
CA PRO A 26 -4.96 9.01 -10.75
C PRO A 26 -4.08 10.26 -10.48
N HIS A 27 -4.70 11.39 -10.13
CA HIS A 27 -4.02 12.65 -9.80
C HIS A 27 -3.84 12.85 -8.27
N ILE A 28 -3.80 11.77 -7.49
CA ILE A 28 -3.76 11.81 -6.01
C ILE A 28 -2.68 12.71 -5.41
N PHE A 29 -1.55 12.89 -6.11
CA PHE A 29 -0.45 13.73 -5.66
C PHE A 29 -0.75 15.23 -5.68
N GLN A 30 -1.78 15.65 -6.42
CA GLN A 30 -2.26 17.03 -6.53
C GLN A 30 -3.55 17.26 -5.72
N CYS A 31 -4.19 16.19 -5.23
CA CYS A 31 -5.43 16.30 -4.49
C CYS A 31 -5.21 16.88 -3.08
N SER A 32 -6.17 17.68 -2.66
CA SER A 32 -6.38 18.06 -1.25
C SER A 32 -7.60 17.32 -0.68
N GLU A 33 -7.79 17.36 0.64
CA GLU A 33 -9.04 16.83 1.23
C GLU A 33 -10.27 17.54 0.66
N VAL A 34 -10.17 18.86 0.45
CA VAL A 34 -11.26 19.70 -0.07
C VAL A 34 -11.59 19.32 -1.51
N SER A 35 -10.60 19.21 -2.39
CA SER A 35 -10.84 18.85 -3.80
C SER A 35 -11.49 17.47 -3.96
N LEU A 36 -11.13 16.50 -3.10
CA LEU A 36 -11.78 15.18 -3.12
C LEU A 36 -13.25 15.23 -2.68
N VAL A 37 -13.60 16.13 -1.76
CA VAL A 37 -14.99 16.28 -1.30
C VAL A 37 -15.81 17.05 -2.34
N GLU A 38 -15.30 18.17 -2.84
CA GLU A 38 -16.01 19.09 -3.71
C GLU A 38 -16.06 18.59 -5.17
N ASP A 39 -14.91 18.24 -5.75
CA ASP A 39 -14.82 17.84 -7.16
C ASP A 39 -15.16 16.36 -7.35
N ASP A 40 -14.77 15.52 -6.38
CA ASP A 40 -14.95 14.06 -6.44
C ASP A 40 -16.19 13.53 -5.74
N GLY A 41 -16.89 14.35 -4.97
CA GLY A 41 -18.09 13.92 -4.25
C GLY A 41 -17.78 12.82 -3.24
N TYR A 42 -16.55 12.80 -2.69
CA TYR A 42 -16.20 11.86 -1.63
C TYR A 42 -16.74 12.32 -0.30
N THR A 43 -17.11 11.36 0.54
CA THR A 43 -17.37 11.67 1.95
C THR A 43 -16.09 12.23 2.60
N LYS A 44 -16.24 13.20 3.51
CA LYS A 44 -15.12 13.80 4.24
C LYS A 44 -14.24 12.76 4.93
N ALA A 45 -14.85 11.70 5.48
CA ALA A 45 -14.12 10.62 6.14
C ALA A 45 -13.23 9.84 5.17
N LEU A 46 -13.72 9.57 3.95
CA LEU A 46 -12.93 8.88 2.93
C LEU A 46 -11.82 9.78 2.38
N ALA A 47 -12.14 11.03 2.03
CA ALA A 47 -11.16 12.00 1.56
C ALA A 47 -10.00 12.15 2.56
N LYS A 48 -10.33 12.36 3.83
CA LYS A 48 -9.36 12.40 4.93
C LYS A 48 -8.53 11.11 5.02
N ARG A 49 -9.15 9.93 4.88
CA ARG A 49 -8.42 8.65 4.90
C ARG A 49 -7.43 8.54 3.75
N ILE A 50 -7.86 8.81 2.51
CA ILE A 50 -7.02 8.75 1.31
C ILE A 50 -5.83 9.73 1.41
N ILE A 51 -6.06 10.94 1.92
CA ILE A 51 -5.00 11.95 2.07
C ILE A 51 -4.07 11.63 3.23
N ALA A 52 -4.57 11.14 4.36
CA ALA A 52 -3.76 10.83 5.54
C ALA A 52 -2.94 9.55 5.37
N LYS A 53 -3.48 8.53 4.70
CA LYS A 53 -2.85 7.23 4.50
C LYS A 53 -2.02 7.22 3.21
N LYS A 54 -0.88 7.92 3.25
CA LYS A 54 0.01 8.12 2.09
C LYS A 54 0.46 6.82 1.43
N CYS A 55 0.54 5.71 2.17
CA CYS A 55 0.83 4.40 1.56
C CYS A 55 -0.17 4.03 0.46
N LEU A 56 -1.45 4.41 0.58
CA LEU A 56 -2.48 4.17 -0.44
C LEU A 56 -2.14 4.80 -1.80
N TRP A 57 -1.27 5.81 -1.83
CA TRP A 57 -0.89 6.49 -3.07
C TRP A 57 -0.06 5.58 -3.98
N LEU A 58 0.63 4.57 -3.42
CA LEU A 58 1.43 3.62 -4.19
C LEU A 58 0.61 2.83 -5.20
N VAL A 59 -0.71 2.63 -4.97
CA VAL A 59 -1.58 1.92 -5.95
C VAL A 59 -1.69 2.64 -7.30
N ARG A 60 -1.33 3.93 -7.31
CA ARG A 60 -1.28 4.80 -8.48
C ARG A 60 0.14 5.11 -8.95
N VAL A 61 1.17 4.48 -8.40
CA VAL A 61 2.56 4.64 -8.85
C VAL A 61 2.96 3.41 -9.68
N SER A 62 3.73 3.63 -10.75
CA SER A 62 4.27 2.51 -11.54
C SER A 62 5.23 1.66 -10.72
N THR A 63 5.26 0.35 -10.97
CA THR A 63 6.16 -0.57 -10.24
C THR A 63 7.65 -0.20 -10.44
N SER A 64 8.03 0.27 -11.63
CA SER A 64 9.37 0.79 -11.91
C SER A 64 9.73 2.01 -11.08
N ASP A 65 8.75 2.88 -10.80
CA ASP A 65 8.95 4.06 -9.97
C ASP A 65 9.07 3.70 -8.49
N ILE A 66 8.26 2.75 -8.01
CA ILE A 66 8.38 2.19 -6.66
C ILE A 66 9.75 1.55 -6.46
N GLU A 67 10.27 0.84 -7.46
CA GLU A 67 11.60 0.23 -7.40
C GLU A 67 12.72 1.27 -7.16
N ARG A 68 12.58 2.44 -7.81
CA ARG A 68 13.53 3.57 -7.71
C ARG A 68 13.38 4.40 -6.44
N MET A 69 12.27 4.29 -5.70
CA MET A 69 12.06 5.05 -4.45
C MET A 69 13.15 4.78 -3.43
N HIS A 70 13.48 5.78 -2.61
CA HIS A 70 14.48 5.60 -1.56
C HIS A 70 13.88 4.81 -0.39
N VAL A 71 14.71 4.03 0.32
CA VAL A 71 14.23 3.22 1.44
C VAL A 71 13.60 4.06 2.55
N VAL A 72 14.15 5.24 2.85
CA VAL A 72 13.62 6.15 3.87
C VAL A 72 12.20 6.62 3.53
N GLU A 73 11.88 6.80 2.24
CA GLU A 73 10.53 7.15 1.81
C GLU A 73 9.57 5.97 2.00
N LEU A 74 10.01 4.76 1.64
CA LEU A 74 9.22 3.53 1.82
C LEU A 74 8.93 3.25 3.30
N SER A 75 9.96 3.30 4.15
CA SER A 75 9.86 2.96 5.57
C SER A 75 9.26 4.07 6.43
N GLY A 76 9.40 5.32 6.02
CA GLY A 76 8.82 6.48 6.73
C GLY A 76 7.42 6.78 6.21
N ARG A 77 7.34 7.32 5.00
CA ARG A 77 6.10 7.87 4.43
C ARG A 77 5.12 6.81 3.97
N PHE A 78 5.60 5.70 3.43
CA PHE A 78 4.75 4.67 2.82
C PHE A 78 4.63 3.40 3.65
N ASN A 79 4.86 3.48 4.96
CA ASN A 79 4.80 2.34 5.87
C ASN A 79 3.34 1.88 6.13
N PRO A 80 2.93 0.68 5.66
CA PRO A 80 1.57 0.20 5.83
C PRO A 80 1.22 -0.13 7.29
N GLU A 81 2.18 -0.69 8.04
CA GLU A 81 1.98 -1.12 9.42
C GLU A 81 1.70 0.06 10.35
N ALA A 82 2.52 1.11 10.25
CA ALA A 82 2.35 2.36 11.01
C ALA A 82 1.06 3.11 10.64
N GLN A 83 0.52 2.86 9.44
CA GLN A 83 -0.66 3.54 8.95
C GLN A 83 -1.97 2.78 9.23
N GLY A 84 -1.92 1.58 9.82
CA GLY A 84 -3.14 0.87 10.22
C GLY A 84 -4.08 0.59 9.05
N LEU A 85 -3.54 -0.03 8.00
CA LEU A 85 -4.31 -0.44 6.83
C LEU A 85 -5.21 -1.64 7.12
N ASP A 86 -6.30 -1.73 6.35
CA ASP A 86 -7.16 -2.91 6.30
C ASP A 86 -6.60 -3.98 5.35
N LEU A 87 -7.24 -5.15 5.32
CA LEU A 87 -6.79 -6.31 4.53
C LEU A 87 -6.74 -5.99 3.04
N VAL A 88 -7.78 -5.33 2.52
CA VAL A 88 -7.92 -4.99 1.10
C VAL A 88 -6.89 -3.93 0.71
N GLU A 89 -6.69 -2.92 1.54
CA GLU A 89 -5.67 -1.90 1.34
C GLU A 89 -4.26 -2.53 1.33
N THR A 90 -3.95 -3.38 2.31
CA THR A 90 -2.62 -4.03 2.39
C THR A 90 -2.38 -4.96 1.20
N ALA A 91 -3.39 -5.71 0.77
CA ALA A 91 -3.33 -6.55 -0.42
C ALA A 91 -3.07 -5.72 -1.70
N ALA A 92 -3.78 -4.61 -1.87
CA ALA A 92 -3.58 -3.70 -3.00
C ALA A 92 -2.17 -3.10 -3.05
N ILE A 93 -1.61 -2.72 -1.89
CA ILE A 93 -0.22 -2.25 -1.80
C ILE A 93 0.75 -3.36 -2.19
N PHE A 94 0.61 -4.55 -1.62
CA PHE A 94 1.50 -5.67 -1.93
C PHE A 94 1.47 -6.04 -3.43
N ALA A 95 0.30 -5.93 -4.07
CA ALA A 95 0.11 -6.23 -5.48
C ALA A 95 0.94 -5.34 -6.43
N VAL A 96 1.22 -4.08 -6.05
CA VAL A 96 1.99 -3.14 -6.89
C VAL A 96 3.50 -3.16 -6.64
N LEU A 97 3.95 -3.82 -5.56
CA LEU A 97 5.38 -3.84 -5.21
C LEU A 97 6.19 -4.67 -6.19
N PRO A 98 7.41 -4.25 -6.54
CA PRO A 98 8.29 -5.04 -7.39
C PRO A 98 8.65 -6.36 -6.68
N ALA A 99 8.79 -7.43 -7.46
CA ALA A 99 9.15 -8.75 -6.92
C ALA A 99 10.56 -8.74 -6.31
N LYS A 100 11.46 -7.93 -6.87
CA LYS A 100 12.84 -7.71 -6.42
C LYS A 100 13.18 -6.24 -6.62
N PHE A 101 13.98 -5.67 -5.72
CA PHE A 101 14.56 -4.34 -5.88
C PHE A 101 15.98 -4.48 -6.40
N THR A 102 16.29 -3.91 -7.56
CA THR A 102 17.63 -3.95 -8.15
C THR A 102 18.68 -3.19 -7.32
N ASN A 103 18.32 -1.99 -6.86
CA ASN A 103 19.22 -1.11 -6.10
C ASN A 103 18.98 -1.20 -4.57
N ASP A 104 19.29 -2.36 -3.98
CA ASP A 104 19.07 -2.64 -2.55
C ASP A 104 20.26 -3.40 -1.91
N SER A 105 21.45 -2.77 -1.91
CA SER A 105 22.68 -3.35 -1.33
C SER A 105 22.51 -3.78 0.13
N ASP A 106 21.83 -2.96 0.93
CA ASP A 106 21.61 -3.18 2.37
C ASP A 106 20.44 -4.13 2.64
N ARG A 107 19.73 -4.60 1.61
CA ARG A 107 18.51 -5.41 1.69
C ARG A 107 17.37 -4.77 2.50
N LYS A 108 17.41 -3.46 2.74
CA LYS A 108 16.42 -2.77 3.56
C LYS A 108 15.07 -2.64 2.84
N LYS A 109 15.06 -2.43 1.52
CA LYS A 109 13.80 -2.42 0.73
C LYS A 109 13.18 -3.82 0.70
N THR A 110 14.02 -4.84 0.54
CA THR A 110 13.61 -6.25 0.60
C THR A 110 13.00 -6.59 1.95
N ARG A 111 13.63 -6.17 3.05
CA ARG A 111 13.09 -6.34 4.41
C ARG A 111 11.76 -5.60 4.58
N TRP A 112 11.66 -4.37 4.09
CA TRP A 112 10.41 -3.59 4.13
C TRP A 112 9.28 -4.32 3.39
N ARG A 113 9.52 -4.80 2.16
CA ARG A 113 8.54 -5.60 1.40
C ARG A 113 8.14 -6.87 2.14
N ALA A 114 9.09 -7.57 2.76
CA ALA A 114 8.81 -8.75 3.57
C ALA A 114 7.93 -8.43 4.78
N GLY A 115 8.07 -7.25 5.38
CA GLY A 115 7.17 -6.76 6.43
C GLY A 115 5.73 -6.61 5.93
N VAL A 116 5.54 -6.00 4.76
CA VAL A 116 4.21 -5.88 4.12
C VAL A 116 3.61 -7.26 3.82
N GLU A 117 4.42 -8.18 3.29
CA GLU A 117 4.03 -9.56 3.03
C GLU A 117 3.59 -10.29 4.31
N GLN A 118 4.34 -10.12 5.40
CA GLN A 118 4.05 -10.76 6.68
C GLN A 118 2.79 -10.20 7.33
N SER A 119 2.56 -8.88 7.28
CA SER A 119 1.29 -8.27 7.71
C SER A 119 0.11 -8.84 6.92
N LEU A 120 0.24 -8.92 5.59
CA LEU A 120 -0.80 -9.48 4.73
C LEU A 120 -1.10 -10.94 5.06
N LYS A 121 -0.07 -11.78 5.21
CA LYS A 121 -0.21 -13.19 5.63
C LYS A 121 -0.96 -13.32 6.95
N THR A 122 -0.59 -12.50 7.93
CA THR A 122 -1.20 -12.51 9.25
C THR A 122 -2.68 -12.14 9.17
N MET A 123 -3.01 -11.04 8.49
CA MET A 123 -4.40 -10.59 8.32
C MET A 123 -5.23 -11.59 7.51
N TYR A 124 -4.64 -12.18 6.47
CA TYR A 124 -5.32 -13.18 5.64
C TYR A 124 -5.62 -14.47 6.42
N ALA A 125 -4.67 -14.96 7.21
CA ALA A 125 -4.87 -16.12 8.08
C ALA A 125 -5.96 -15.84 9.14
N GLN A 126 -5.93 -14.67 9.78
CA GLN A 126 -6.97 -14.24 10.72
C GLN A 126 -8.34 -14.08 10.06
N ASN A 127 -8.38 -13.61 8.81
CA ASN A 127 -9.63 -13.49 8.06
C ASN A 127 -10.23 -14.86 7.73
N LYS A 128 -9.38 -15.82 7.33
CA LYS A 128 -9.78 -17.22 7.11
C LYS A 128 -10.28 -17.90 8.39
N ALA A 129 -9.62 -17.64 9.51
CA ALA A 129 -10.03 -18.13 10.82
C ALA A 129 -11.28 -17.43 11.39
N GLY A 130 -11.76 -16.34 10.75
CA GLY A 130 -12.88 -15.54 11.24
C GLY A 130 -12.55 -14.64 12.44
N SER A 131 -11.29 -14.60 12.90
CA SER A 131 -10.84 -13.83 14.06
C SER A 131 -10.45 -12.38 13.75
N LEU A 132 -10.33 -12.02 12.46
CA LEU A 132 -9.99 -10.64 12.07
C LEU A 132 -11.14 -9.68 12.41
N ALA A 133 -10.84 -8.60 13.15
CA ALA A 133 -11.81 -7.57 13.50
C ALA A 133 -12.42 -6.91 12.24
N GLY A 134 -13.72 -6.57 12.30
CA GLY A 134 -14.46 -5.98 11.18
C GLY A 134 -13.75 -4.79 10.50
N PRO A 135 -13.30 -3.76 11.25
CA PRO A 135 -12.59 -2.61 10.68
C PRO A 135 -11.25 -2.96 10.00
N LYS A 136 -10.61 -4.08 10.37
CA LYS A 136 -9.39 -4.59 9.74
C LYS A 136 -9.68 -5.45 8.50
N LYS A 137 -10.88 -6.01 8.37
CA LYS A 137 -11.33 -6.68 7.13
C LYS A 137 -11.54 -5.64 6.03
N ARG A 138 -12.36 -4.63 6.32
CA ARG A 138 -12.64 -3.51 5.42
C ARG A 138 -13.01 -2.29 6.25
N ASN A 139 -12.40 -1.15 5.93
CA ASN A 139 -12.72 0.08 6.61
C ASN A 139 -14.14 0.56 6.27
N LEU A 140 -14.87 1.06 7.28
CA LEU A 140 -16.25 1.51 7.11
C LEU A 140 -16.39 2.74 6.21
N VAL A 141 -15.31 3.52 6.01
CA VAL A 141 -15.35 4.69 5.12
C VAL A 141 -15.70 4.34 3.67
N TYR A 142 -15.56 3.08 3.27
CA TYR A 142 -15.87 2.62 1.91
C TYR A 142 -17.33 2.19 1.73
N LYS A 143 -18.10 1.95 2.81
CA LYS A 143 -19.41 1.27 2.75
C LYS A 143 -20.46 2.02 1.93
N ASN A 144 -20.42 3.35 1.92
CA ASN A 144 -21.42 4.20 1.29
C ASN A 144 -20.82 5.10 0.19
N GLN A 145 -19.61 4.79 -0.29
CA GLN A 145 -18.99 5.56 -1.36
C GLN A 145 -19.07 4.81 -2.68
N LEU A 146 -19.49 5.51 -3.73
CA LEU A 146 -19.39 5.01 -5.10
C LEU A 146 -17.95 5.12 -5.63
N PRO A 147 -17.41 4.06 -6.25
CA PRO A 147 -16.06 4.07 -6.81
C PRO A 147 -15.98 4.93 -8.09
N LYS A 148 -15.65 6.22 -7.93
CA LYS A 148 -15.61 7.20 -9.04
C LYS A 148 -14.62 6.84 -10.16
N TYR A 149 -13.55 6.12 -9.84
CA TYR A 149 -12.45 5.82 -10.75
C TYR A 149 -12.41 4.36 -11.21
N ALA A 150 -13.52 3.62 -11.07
CA ALA A 150 -13.62 2.26 -11.58
C ALA A 150 -13.22 2.18 -13.07
N GLY A 151 -12.41 1.19 -13.44
CA GLY A 151 -11.91 0.99 -14.80
C GLY A 151 -10.82 1.98 -15.26
N ARG A 152 -10.40 2.94 -14.42
CA ARG A 152 -9.28 3.84 -14.77
C ARG A 152 -7.97 3.29 -14.24
N ASP A 153 -7.13 2.78 -15.14
CA ASP A 153 -5.81 2.25 -14.82
C ASP A 153 -4.65 3.24 -14.99
N THR A 154 -4.93 4.53 -15.18
CA THR A 154 -3.90 5.55 -15.30
C THR A 154 -3.00 5.57 -14.06
N LEU A 155 -1.69 5.44 -14.29
CA LEU A 155 -0.65 5.51 -13.27
C LEU A 155 0.06 6.86 -13.35
N HIS A 156 0.54 7.30 -12.20
CA HIS A 156 1.45 8.42 -12.07
C HIS A 156 2.85 7.96 -12.44
N GLU A 157 3.43 8.60 -13.45
CA GLU A 157 4.83 8.42 -13.84
C GLU A 157 5.71 9.49 -13.18
N MET A 158 6.78 9.06 -12.52
CA MET A 158 7.76 9.94 -11.90
C MET A 158 8.92 10.34 -12.82
N SER A 159 8.96 9.80 -14.04
CA SER A 159 10.04 9.98 -15.03
C SER A 159 10.07 11.38 -15.67
N GLY A 160 9.16 12.29 -15.33
CA GLY A 160 9.10 13.65 -15.90
C GLY A 160 10.25 14.59 -15.53
N VAL A 161 11.18 14.21 -14.65
CA VAL A 161 12.35 15.05 -14.35
C VAL A 161 13.27 15.06 -15.57
N LYS A 162 13.24 16.17 -16.31
CA LYS A 162 14.09 16.39 -17.48
C LYS A 162 15.55 16.15 -17.08
N LYS A 163 16.28 15.41 -17.91
CA LYS A 163 17.68 14.98 -17.72
C LYS A 163 18.68 16.15 -17.47
N GLY A 164 18.24 17.41 -17.53
CA GLY A 164 19.04 18.59 -17.23
C GLY A 164 19.10 19.00 -15.76
N ASP A 165 18.14 18.58 -14.92
CA ASP A 165 18.06 19.00 -13.51
C ASP A 165 18.79 18.04 -12.54
N ILE A 166 19.78 17.29 -13.04
CA ILE A 166 20.46 16.19 -12.33
C ILE A 166 21.29 16.68 -11.14
N TYR A 167 21.69 17.95 -11.10
CA TYR A 167 22.57 18.51 -10.07
C TYR A 167 21.87 19.39 -9.02
N GLY A 168 20.54 19.53 -9.08
CA GLY A 168 19.78 20.17 -8.01
C GLY A 168 19.68 19.28 -6.77
N PRO A 169 19.72 19.84 -5.53
CA PRO A 169 19.32 19.08 -4.34
C PRO A 169 17.94 18.48 -4.61
N ARG A 170 17.79 17.15 -4.49
CA ARG A 170 16.50 16.49 -4.65
C ARG A 170 15.52 17.06 -3.63
N THR A 171 14.76 18.08 -4.01
CA THR A 171 13.61 18.54 -3.24
C THR A 171 12.66 17.37 -3.15
N SER A 172 12.18 17.10 -1.93
CA SER A 172 11.30 15.96 -1.60
C SER A 172 10.25 15.69 -2.67
N PHE A 173 9.94 14.41 -2.91
CA PHE A 173 8.91 13.84 -3.79
C PHE A 173 7.64 14.68 -4.08
N LEU A 174 7.20 15.56 -3.17
CA LEU A 174 6.04 16.43 -3.31
C LEU A 174 6.27 17.72 -4.10
N THR A 175 7.52 18.15 -4.26
CA THR A 175 7.82 19.41 -4.95
C THR A 175 7.71 19.26 -6.47
N LEU A 176 7.80 18.03 -6.99
CA LEU A 176 7.70 17.72 -8.43
C LEU A 176 6.29 17.86 -9.01
N GLY A 177 5.27 18.08 -8.18
CA GLY A 177 3.88 18.23 -8.62
C GLY A 177 3.42 19.66 -8.86
N ARG A 178 4.20 20.68 -8.48
CA ARG A 178 3.84 22.08 -8.69
C ARG A 178 4.43 22.55 -10.01
N VAL A 179 3.75 22.23 -11.11
CA VAL A 179 3.98 22.92 -12.39
C VAL A 179 3.52 24.35 -12.17
N GLU A 180 4.42 25.23 -11.77
CA GLU A 180 4.18 26.67 -11.89
C GLU A 180 4.12 26.97 -13.39
N ASN A 181 2.91 27.16 -13.91
CA ASN A 181 2.71 27.81 -15.20
C ASN A 181 3.16 29.27 -15.06
N SER A 182 4.46 29.51 -15.06
CA SER A 182 5.05 30.85 -15.18
C SER A 182 5.26 31.17 -16.65
N SER A 183 4.15 31.36 -17.36
CA SER A 183 4.14 32.19 -18.56
C SER A 183 4.10 33.66 -18.11
N GLU A 184 5.06 34.43 -18.61
CA GLU A 184 5.04 35.90 -18.74
C GLU A 184 5.33 36.75 -17.49
N LYS A 185 6.59 37.20 -17.37
CA LYS A 185 6.86 38.65 -17.32
C LYS A 185 8.32 38.99 -17.65
N SER A 186 8.50 39.47 -18.87
CA SER A 186 9.58 40.36 -19.25
C SER A 186 9.37 41.74 -18.60
N VAL A 187 10.25 42.17 -17.69
CA VAL A 187 10.49 43.60 -17.43
C VAL A 187 11.98 43.79 -17.09
N SER A 188 12.65 44.50 -17.99
CA SER A 188 13.93 45.18 -17.82
C SER A 188 13.87 46.27 -16.76
N GLY A 189 14.92 46.48 -15.97
CA GLY A 189 15.02 47.69 -15.15
C GLY A 189 16.21 47.71 -14.21
N ALA A 190 17.15 48.61 -14.48
CA ALA A 190 18.38 48.89 -13.76
C ALA A 190 18.18 49.47 -12.35
N GLY A 191 19.21 49.30 -11.51
CA GLY A 191 19.74 50.42 -10.71
C GLY A 191 19.51 50.41 -9.21
N SER A 192 20.62 50.67 -8.51
CA SER A 192 20.76 51.36 -7.22
C SER A 192 20.95 50.54 -5.93
N SER A 193 22.20 50.63 -5.49
CA SER A 193 22.75 50.63 -4.14
C SER A 193 21.94 51.42 -3.09
N ILE A 194 22.02 50.99 -1.82
CA ILE A 194 21.98 51.73 -0.52
C ILE A 194 21.95 50.62 0.58
N SER A 195 23.08 50.27 1.20
CA SER A 195 23.64 50.76 2.47
C SER A 195 22.84 50.44 3.76
N ALA A 196 23.55 49.74 4.66
CA ALA A 196 23.64 49.93 6.11
C ALA A 196 22.44 49.65 7.04
N GLY A 197 22.73 48.84 8.07
CA GLY A 197 22.35 49.12 9.46
C GLY A 197 21.04 48.50 9.94
N GLY A 198 21.12 47.56 10.89
CA GLY A 198 19.93 47.06 11.58
C GLY A 198 20.20 45.83 12.43
N GLU A 199 20.98 46.00 13.50
CA GLU A 199 21.00 45.09 14.64
C GLU A 199 19.59 44.96 15.24
N THR A 200 19.05 43.74 15.31
CA THR A 200 18.01 43.40 16.30
C THR A 200 18.16 41.96 16.77
N GLY A 201 18.79 41.83 17.93
CA GLY A 201 18.40 40.97 19.06
C GLY A 201 17.83 39.58 18.77
N TRP A 202 18.72 38.59 18.72
CA TRP A 202 18.36 37.19 19.00
C TRP A 202 18.31 36.98 20.52
N MET A 203 17.13 37.11 21.13
CA MET A 203 16.90 36.63 22.49
C MET A 203 16.70 35.11 22.46
N GLY A 204 17.63 34.41 23.08
CA GLY A 204 17.56 32.98 23.33
C GLY A 204 16.41 32.62 24.28
N GLY A 205 15.52 31.75 23.82
CA GLY A 205 14.53 31.06 24.65
C GLY A 205 14.94 29.61 24.83
N ALA A 206 15.61 29.32 25.95
CA ALA A 206 15.91 27.97 26.42
C ALA A 206 14.61 27.27 26.84
N PHE A 207 14.15 26.28 26.09
CA PHE A 207 13.06 25.40 26.51
C PHE A 207 13.63 24.06 26.99
N SER A 208 14.05 24.05 28.25
CA SER A 208 14.28 22.84 29.04
C SER A 208 12.94 22.20 29.40
N ARG A 209 12.62 21.04 28.81
CA ARG A 209 11.60 20.12 29.34
C ARG A 209 12.27 18.80 29.69
N SER A 210 12.69 18.72 30.96
CA SER A 210 13.01 17.45 31.60
C SER A 210 11.69 16.75 31.97
N ASN A 211 11.44 15.57 31.40
CA ASN A 211 10.47 14.62 31.95
C ASN A 211 11.25 13.35 32.31
N LYS A 212 11.82 13.35 33.52
CA LYS A 212 12.31 12.15 34.19
C LYS A 212 11.14 11.51 34.92
N SER A 213 10.51 10.52 34.30
CA SER A 213 9.63 9.59 35.01
C SER A 213 10.45 8.34 35.32
N LYS A 214 10.66 8.09 36.61
CA LYS A 214 11.36 6.91 37.14
C LYS A 214 10.51 5.64 36.89
N PRO A 215 11.14 4.48 36.59
CA PRO A 215 10.46 3.19 36.66
C PRO A 215 10.35 2.72 38.11
N LEU A 216 9.14 2.34 38.53
CA LEU A 216 8.88 1.67 39.79
C LEU A 216 9.23 0.18 39.62
N LEU A 217 10.35 -0.24 40.22
CA LEU A 217 10.67 -1.64 40.48
C LEU A 217 9.75 -2.13 41.60
N THR A 218 8.97 -3.17 41.34
CA THR A 218 8.40 -4.01 42.39
C THR A 218 8.95 -5.41 42.20
N ALA A 219 9.91 -5.76 43.06
CA ALA A 219 10.36 -7.12 43.27
C ALA A 219 9.21 -7.92 43.91
N ILE A 220 8.89 -9.08 43.35
CA ILE A 220 8.08 -10.09 44.03
C ILE A 220 8.94 -11.34 44.17
N HIS A 221 9.08 -11.69 45.45
CA HIS A 221 9.69 -12.84 46.09
C HIS A 221 9.76 -14.13 45.27
N GLU A 222 10.96 -14.70 45.26
CA GLU A 222 11.19 -16.14 45.31
C GLU A 222 10.68 -16.68 46.65
N GLU A 223 9.84 -17.71 46.61
CA GLU A 223 9.72 -18.69 47.68
C GLU A 223 9.65 -20.07 47.04
N SER A 224 10.76 -20.77 47.20
CA SER A 224 10.93 -22.19 46.95
C SER A 224 10.45 -22.95 48.18
N ASP A 225 9.49 -23.86 48.02
CA ASP A 225 9.36 -24.99 48.94
C ASP A 225 8.95 -26.27 48.21
N SER A 226 9.69 -27.31 48.56
CA SER A 226 9.62 -28.69 48.11
C SER A 226 8.48 -29.46 48.76
N ALA A 227 7.85 -30.38 48.02
CA ALA A 227 7.81 -31.82 48.33
C ALA A 227 6.59 -32.52 47.68
N ALA A 228 6.90 -33.64 47.02
CA ALA A 228 6.14 -34.87 46.81
C ALA A 228 4.60 -34.88 47.04
N SER A 229 3.85 -35.39 46.06
CA SER A 229 3.18 -36.69 46.22
C SER A 229 2.38 -37.09 44.98
N SER A 230 2.53 -38.36 44.63
CA SER A 230 1.75 -39.24 43.75
C SER A 230 0.27 -38.88 43.48
N ARG A 231 -0.17 -39.04 42.22
CA ARG A 231 -1.15 -40.08 41.82
C ARG A 231 -1.51 -39.99 40.34
N ALA A 232 -1.47 -41.15 39.69
CA ALA A 232 -2.04 -41.39 38.38
C ALA A 232 -3.56 -41.24 38.40
N ALA A 233 -4.11 -40.52 37.43
CA ALA A 233 -5.50 -40.64 37.02
C ALA A 233 -5.58 -40.36 35.51
N SER A 234 -5.85 -41.43 34.76
CA SER A 234 -6.28 -41.38 33.36
C SER A 234 -7.57 -40.58 33.26
N VAL A 235 -7.55 -39.50 32.49
CA VAL A 235 -8.76 -38.79 32.09
C VAL A 235 -8.87 -38.90 30.58
N ASP A 236 -9.91 -39.61 30.16
CA ASP A 236 -10.40 -39.74 28.79
C ASP A 236 -10.52 -38.38 28.11
N GLN A 237 -9.92 -38.26 26.92
CA GLN A 237 -10.20 -37.16 26.01
C GLN A 237 -11.46 -37.48 25.19
N PRO A 238 -12.52 -36.63 25.21
CA PRO A 238 -13.55 -36.68 24.19
C PRO A 238 -13.02 -36.04 22.90
N SER A 239 -13.01 -36.84 21.84
CA SER A 239 -12.75 -36.43 20.47
C SER A 239 -13.84 -35.48 19.97
N LEU A 240 -13.57 -34.16 20.03
CA LEU A 240 -14.42 -33.16 19.39
C LEU A 240 -14.14 -33.13 17.88
N SER A 241 -14.98 -33.83 17.11
CA SER A 241 -15.07 -33.68 15.67
C SER A 241 -15.64 -32.30 15.32
N VAL A 242 -14.78 -31.39 14.85
CA VAL A 242 -15.22 -30.08 14.31
C VAL A 242 -15.77 -30.29 12.89
N ALA A 243 -17.09 -30.10 12.74
CA ALA A 243 -17.81 -30.23 11.48
C ALA A 243 -17.47 -29.12 10.46
N PRO A 244 -17.47 -29.41 9.14
CA PRO A 244 -17.14 -28.47 8.07
C PRO A 244 -18.36 -27.64 7.65
N ALA A 245 -18.91 -26.80 8.52
CA ALA A 245 -20.08 -25.96 8.19
C ALA A 245 -19.77 -24.46 8.01
N VAL A 246 -18.64 -23.97 8.55
CA VAL A 246 -18.42 -22.52 8.69
C VAL A 246 -17.80 -21.87 7.44
N VAL A 247 -17.24 -22.64 6.50
CA VAL A 247 -16.61 -22.10 5.27
C VAL A 247 -17.63 -21.65 4.21
N LYS A 248 -18.86 -22.17 4.22
CA LYS A 248 -19.87 -21.83 3.19
C LYS A 248 -20.48 -20.43 3.35
N VAL A 249 -20.52 -19.87 4.56
CA VAL A 249 -21.22 -18.60 4.82
C VAL A 249 -20.43 -17.38 4.32
N ASN A 250 -19.09 -17.39 4.40
CA ASN A 250 -18.27 -16.27 3.93
C ASN A 250 -18.14 -16.19 2.40
N LYS A 251 -18.35 -17.31 1.68
CA LYS A 251 -18.35 -17.31 0.20
C LYS A 251 -19.60 -16.62 -0.35
N LEU A 252 -20.74 -16.75 0.34
CA LEU A 252 -22.02 -16.21 -0.09
C LEU A 252 -22.09 -14.67 0.00
N ASN A 253 -21.50 -14.05 1.04
CA ASN A 253 -21.58 -12.59 1.20
C ASN A 253 -20.70 -11.81 0.19
N ASN A 254 -19.50 -12.31 -0.13
CA ASN A 254 -18.67 -11.67 -1.16
C ASN A 254 -19.20 -11.95 -2.57
N GLN A 255 -19.78 -13.14 -2.80
CA GLN A 255 -20.38 -13.48 -4.09
C GLN A 255 -21.69 -12.72 -4.33
N ALA A 256 -22.49 -12.44 -3.29
CA ALA A 256 -23.68 -11.59 -3.40
C ALA A 256 -23.32 -10.15 -3.77
N PHE A 257 -22.26 -9.58 -3.17
CA PHE A 257 -21.79 -8.24 -3.51
C PHE A 257 -21.22 -8.17 -4.93
N ALA A 258 -20.41 -9.16 -5.34
CA ALA A 258 -19.88 -9.25 -6.70
C ALA A 258 -21.00 -9.45 -7.75
N ASN A 259 -22.01 -10.26 -7.44
CA ASN A 259 -23.18 -10.47 -8.31
C ASN A 259 -24.05 -9.21 -8.38
N GLU A 260 -24.20 -8.46 -7.29
CA GLU A 260 -24.93 -7.18 -7.29
C GLU A 260 -24.18 -6.11 -8.10
N LEU A 261 -22.84 -6.08 -8.02
CA LEU A 261 -22.00 -5.19 -8.81
C LEU A 261 -22.09 -5.52 -10.30
N ASN A 262 -21.99 -6.80 -10.67
CA ASN A 262 -22.16 -7.28 -12.04
C ASN A 262 -23.59 -7.04 -12.56
N ALA A 263 -24.62 -7.20 -11.72
CA ALA A 263 -26.00 -6.90 -12.08
C ALA A 263 -26.27 -5.38 -12.22
N LYS A 264 -25.53 -4.52 -11.49
CA LYS A 264 -25.59 -3.07 -11.67
C LYS A 264 -24.85 -2.61 -12.93
N LEU A 265 -23.72 -3.23 -13.25
CA LEU A 265 -23.00 -3.02 -14.52
C LEU A 265 -23.83 -3.48 -15.72
N ALA A 266 -24.48 -4.64 -15.65
CA ALA A 266 -25.36 -5.14 -16.71
C ALA A 266 -26.61 -4.25 -16.91
N ARG A 267 -27.14 -3.64 -15.85
CA ARG A 267 -28.28 -2.70 -15.92
C ARG A 267 -27.88 -1.31 -16.44
N GLY A 268 -26.62 -0.92 -16.32
CA GLY A 268 -26.08 0.33 -16.88
C GLY A 268 -25.63 0.25 -18.34
N ALA A 269 -25.60 -0.95 -18.94
CA ALA A 269 -25.04 -1.18 -20.27
C ALA A 269 -26.05 -1.04 -21.44
N LEU A 270 -27.28 -0.59 -21.19
CA LEU A 270 -28.24 -0.27 -22.25
C LEU A 270 -28.16 1.23 -22.59
N ARG A 271 -27.20 1.55 -23.46
CA ARG A 271 -27.13 2.68 -24.43
C ARG A 271 -25.76 3.39 -24.41
N SER A 272 -24.82 2.84 -25.17
CA SER A 272 -24.07 3.65 -26.14
C SER A 272 -23.56 2.75 -27.26
N PRO A 273 -23.78 3.09 -28.54
CA PRO A 273 -23.26 2.33 -29.65
C PRO A 273 -21.81 2.75 -29.97
N VAL A 274 -21.05 1.79 -30.52
CA VAL A 274 -19.76 1.94 -31.20
C VAL A 274 -18.49 1.92 -30.32
N GLY A 275 -17.85 0.75 -30.29
CA GLY A 275 -16.44 0.68 -30.72
C GLY A 275 -15.37 0.17 -29.74
N LYS A 276 -14.99 -1.11 -29.94
CA LYS A 276 -13.72 -1.79 -29.65
C LYS A 276 -13.46 -2.35 -28.22
N PRO A 277 -13.23 -3.68 -28.11
CA PRO A 277 -12.74 -4.30 -26.87
C PRO A 277 -11.21 -4.18 -26.80
N LEU A 278 -10.70 -3.58 -25.74
CA LEU A 278 -9.27 -3.52 -25.43
C LEU A 278 -9.09 -3.76 -23.93
N ALA A 279 -8.71 -4.98 -23.56
CA ALA A 279 -7.89 -5.31 -22.38
C ALA A 279 -7.80 -6.83 -22.22
N ARG A 280 -6.85 -7.45 -22.92
CA ARG A 280 -6.39 -8.84 -22.67
C ARG A 280 -4.91 -8.91 -22.25
N GLY A 281 -4.29 -7.78 -21.89
CA GLY A 281 -2.82 -7.69 -21.80
C GLY A 281 -2.17 -8.02 -20.45
N PHE A 282 -2.88 -7.91 -19.32
CA PHE A 282 -2.20 -7.91 -18.02
C PHE A 282 -1.93 -9.32 -17.45
N ALA A 283 -2.84 -10.27 -17.71
CA ALA A 283 -2.64 -11.66 -17.28
C ALA A 283 -1.49 -12.34 -18.06
N ASP A 284 -1.31 -11.99 -19.33
CA ASP A 284 -0.28 -12.57 -20.20
C ASP A 284 1.12 -12.04 -19.88
N GLU A 285 1.27 -10.78 -19.46
CA GLU A 285 2.57 -10.21 -19.08
C GLU A 285 3.10 -10.79 -17.76
N LEU A 286 2.22 -11.06 -16.80
CA LEU A 286 2.57 -11.74 -15.53
C LEU A 286 2.96 -13.21 -15.77
N ASN A 287 2.32 -13.88 -16.73
CA ASN A 287 2.61 -15.27 -17.07
C ASN A 287 3.90 -15.40 -17.91
N ALA A 288 4.20 -14.43 -18.77
CA ALA A 288 5.42 -14.37 -19.58
C ALA A 288 6.69 -14.23 -18.71
N LYS A 289 6.61 -13.51 -17.58
CA LYS A 289 7.74 -13.33 -16.63
C LYS A 289 8.09 -14.59 -15.82
N LEU A 290 7.26 -15.64 -15.84
CA LEU A 290 7.48 -16.89 -15.10
C LEU A 290 7.93 -18.08 -15.98
N ARG A 291 7.92 -17.94 -17.31
CA ARG A 291 8.48 -18.96 -18.21
C ARG A 291 10.00 -18.79 -18.27
N ARG A 292 10.73 -19.79 -17.74
CA ARG A 292 12.17 -19.92 -18.05
C ARG A 292 12.32 -20.18 -19.55
N PRO A 293 13.35 -19.62 -20.21
CA PRO A 293 13.68 -20.01 -21.57
C PRO A 293 13.91 -21.54 -21.62
N PRO A 294 13.50 -22.23 -22.69
CA PRO A 294 13.80 -23.63 -22.86
C PRO A 294 15.33 -23.84 -22.79
N PRO A 295 15.79 -25.00 -22.27
CA PRO A 295 17.21 -25.32 -22.29
C PRO A 295 17.70 -25.25 -23.74
N GLN A 296 18.72 -24.42 -23.98
CA GLN A 296 19.41 -24.40 -25.27
C GLN A 296 19.99 -25.80 -25.47
N SER A 297 19.56 -26.46 -26.53
CA SER A 297 20.23 -27.65 -27.03
C SER A 297 21.69 -27.28 -27.25
N MET A 298 22.58 -27.97 -26.54
CA MET A 298 23.99 -27.92 -26.88
C MET A 298 24.15 -28.65 -28.22
N ASP A 299 24.65 -27.93 -29.22
CA ASP A 299 24.99 -28.50 -30.51
C ASP A 299 26.11 -29.53 -30.31
N GLU A 300 25.90 -30.75 -30.80
CA GLU A 300 26.84 -31.89 -30.67
C GLU A 300 28.02 -31.83 -31.66
N ASP A 301 28.28 -30.68 -32.31
CA ASP A 301 29.30 -30.56 -33.36
C ASP A 301 30.71 -30.20 -32.86
N GLU A 302 31.00 -30.34 -31.55
CA GLU A 302 32.34 -30.08 -30.99
C GLU A 302 32.94 -31.32 -30.29
N MET A 303 32.79 -32.50 -30.90
CA MET A 303 33.55 -33.72 -30.54
C MET A 303 34.13 -34.43 -31.75
N LEU A 304 34.95 -33.73 -32.53
CA LEU A 304 35.99 -34.32 -33.39
C LEU A 304 37.29 -33.53 -33.30
#